data_AF-A8XTC8-F1
#
_entry.id   AF-A8XTC8-F1
#
_cell.length_a   1.000
_cell.length_b   1.000
_cell.length_c   1.000
_cell.angle_alpha   90.00
_cell.angle_beta   90.00
_cell.angle_gamma   90.00
#
_symmetry.space_group_name_H-M   'P 1'
#
loop_
_entity.id
_entity.type
_entity.pdbx_description
1 polymer ?
#
loop_
_entity_poly.entity_id
_entity_poly.type
_entity_poly.pdbx_seq_one_letter_code
_entity_poly.pdbx_strand_id
1 'polypeptide(L)'
;MVVNFTTKRMALKIRCGNALFRVEPTHMIIEPNKCRQLTINRMPGPIQTDKAIVQYIDIEKDAQDAKAAFKAADGAGTKIPHIKIKLVAAASGGRKMSREVLDE
;
A
#
# COMPACT_ATOMS: atom_id res chain seq x y z
N MET A 1 3.14 -6.38 5.27
CA MET A 1 4.60 -6.45 5.04
C MET A 1 4.85 -6.25 3.56
N VAL A 2 5.91 -5.53 3.19
CA VAL A 2 6.34 -5.37 1.80
C VAL A 2 7.75 -5.94 1.66
N VAL A 3 7.99 -6.70 0.59
CA VAL A 3 9.24 -7.45 0.39
C VAL A 3 9.80 -7.09 -0.98
N ASN A 4 11.11 -6.80 -1.03
CA ASN A 4 11.85 -6.59 -2.26
C ASN A 4 12.61 -7.88 -2.60
N PHE A 5 12.14 -8.64 -3.58
CA PHE A 5 12.80 -9.85 -4.09
C PHE A 5 13.78 -9.57 -5.26
N THR A 6 14.04 -8.30 -5.56
CA THR A 6 14.95 -7.92 -6.65
C THR A 6 16.39 -7.78 -6.16
N THR A 7 17.31 -7.63 -7.11
CA THR A 7 18.73 -7.37 -6.85
C THR A 7 19.05 -5.88 -6.71
N LYS A 8 18.06 -4.98 -6.88
CA LYS A 8 18.22 -3.53 -6.84
C LYS A 8 17.51 -2.94 -5.62
N ARG A 9 17.93 -1.74 -5.20
CA ARG A 9 17.21 -0.96 -4.20
C ARG A 9 15.94 -0.41 -4.82
N MET A 10 14.86 -0.42 -4.05
CA MET A 10 13.57 0.11 -4.50
C MET A 10 13.07 1.18 -3.54
N ALA A 11 12.60 2.30 -4.08
CA ALA A 11 11.83 3.29 -3.34
C ALA A 11 10.34 3.03 -3.54
N LEU A 12 9.56 3.15 -2.47
CA LEU A 12 8.12 3.01 -2.47
C LEU A 12 7.43 4.30 -2.04
N LYS A 13 6.30 4.61 -2.68
CA LYS A 13 5.38 5.70 -2.35
C LYS A 13 3.98 5.13 -2.22
N ILE A 14 3.42 5.21 -1.02
CA ILE A 14 2.11 4.68 -0.70
C ILE A 14 1.11 5.82 -0.60
N ARG A 15 -0.01 5.70 -1.32
CA ARG A 15 -1.14 6.64 -1.26
C ARG A 15 -2.42 5.90 -0.95
N CYS A 16 -3.22 6.45 -0.04
CA CYS A 16 -4.61 6.06 0.14
C CYS A 16 -5.47 7.31 -0.06
N GLY A 17 -6.57 7.19 -0.82
CA GLY A 17 -7.44 8.32 -1.11
C GLY A 17 -8.37 8.71 0.04
N ASN A 18 -8.34 7.96 1.14
CA ASN A 18 -9.34 8.03 2.18
C ASN A 18 -8.73 8.33 3.53
N ALA A 19 -9.15 9.44 4.14
CA ALA A 19 -8.65 9.95 5.41
C ALA A 19 -8.86 8.98 6.59
N LEU A 20 -9.76 8.00 6.42
CA LEU A 20 -10.06 7.01 7.42
C LEU A 20 -9.03 5.87 7.48
N PHE A 21 -8.14 5.76 6.51
CA PHE A 21 -7.01 4.83 6.52
C PHE A 21 -5.70 5.62 6.59
N ARG A 22 -5.04 5.59 7.75
CA ARG A 22 -3.73 6.21 7.96
C ARG A 22 -2.64 5.20 7.63
N VAL A 23 -1.80 5.54 6.64
CA VAL A 23 -0.69 4.71 6.18
C VAL A 23 0.62 5.23 6.76
N GLU A 24 1.42 4.34 7.35
CA GLU A 24 2.75 4.65 7.88
C GLU A 24 3.73 3.49 7.61
N PRO A 25 4.92 3.73 7.03
CA PRO A 25 5.37 4.98 6.42
C PRO A 25 4.73 5.23 5.04
N THR A 26 4.63 6.49 4.62
CA THR A 26 4.14 6.85 3.27
C THR A 26 5.22 6.72 2.18
N HIS A 27 6.48 6.84 2.57
CA HIS A 27 7.64 6.70 1.69
C HIS A 27 8.69 5.87 2.38
N MET A 28 9.33 4.96 1.66
CA MET A 28 10.33 4.08 2.22
C MET A 28 11.26 3.52 1.14
N ILE A 29 12.47 3.14 1.56
CA ILE A 29 13.41 2.41 0.72
C ILE A 29 13.51 0.98 1.25
N ILE A 30 13.52 0.02 0.33
CA ILE A 30 13.70 -1.39 0.64
C ILE A 30 14.94 -1.91 -0.10
N GLU A 31 15.92 -2.34 0.68
CA GLU A 31 17.15 -2.97 0.19
C GLU A 31 16.85 -4.29 -0.56
N PRO A 32 17.74 -4.72 -1.47
CA PRO A 32 17.62 -6.01 -2.15
C PRO A 32 17.44 -7.16 -1.16
N ASN A 33 16.51 -8.07 -1.44
CA ASN A 33 16.21 -9.23 -0.61
C ASN A 33 15.85 -8.91 0.85
N LYS A 34 15.38 -7.68 1.12
CA LYS A 34 14.89 -7.27 2.44
C LYS A 34 13.40 -6.98 2.41
N CYS A 35 12.82 -6.93 3.60
CA CYS A 35 11.44 -6.54 3.80
C CYS A 35 11.37 -5.34 4.75
N ARG A 36 10.23 -4.66 4.69
CA ARG A 36 9.89 -3.61 5.64
C ARG A 36 8.42 -3.69 6.02
N GLN A 37 8.11 -3.21 7.21
CA GLN A 37 6.75 -3.14 7.71
C GLN A 37 6.02 -1.93 7.09
N LEU A 38 4.78 -2.17 6.68
CA LEU A 38 3.83 -1.15 6.25
C LEU A 38 2.60 -1.32 7.14
N THR A 39 2.24 -0.26 7.86
CA THR A 39 1.12 -0.23 8.80
C THR A 39 0.01 0.61 8.19
N ILE A 40 -1.22 0.07 8.18
CA ILE A 40 -2.43 0.77 7.72
C ILE A 40 -3.44 0.74 8.86
N ASN A 41 -3.63 1.88 9.51
CA ASN A 41 -4.54 2.04 10.64
C ASN A 41 -5.90 2.54 10.15
N ARG A 42 -6.97 1.81 10.45
CA ARG A 42 -8.35 2.23 10.20
C ARG A 42 -8.85 3.04 11.39
N MET A 43 -9.19 4.31 11.15
CA MET A 43 -9.92 5.14 12.10
C MET A 43 -11.36 4.64 12.24
N PRO A 44 -12.14 5.07 13.24
CA PRO A 44 -13.59 4.81 13.28
C PRO A 44 -14.31 5.44 12.07
N GLY A 45 -15.39 4.81 11.58
CA GLY A 45 -16.21 5.35 10.49
C GLY A 45 -17.07 4.29 9.79
N PRO A 46 -17.73 4.64 8.67
CA PRO A 46 -18.69 3.75 7.99
C PRO A 46 -18.04 2.51 7.38
N ILE A 47 -18.86 1.48 7.13
CA ILE A 47 -18.48 0.33 6.32
C ILE A 47 -18.16 0.83 4.92
N GLN A 48 -16.96 0.53 4.43
CA GLN A 48 -16.50 1.02 3.14
C GLN A 48 -15.40 0.12 2.57
N THR A 49 -15.29 0.14 1.25
CA THR A 49 -14.18 -0.46 0.52
C THR A 49 -13.32 0.63 -0.09
N ASP A 50 -12.01 0.46 -0.01
CA ASP A 50 -11.02 1.39 -0.53
C ASP A 50 -9.82 0.65 -1.13
N LYS A 51 -8.82 1.40 -1.57
CA LYS A 51 -7.54 0.89 -2.07
C LYS A 51 -6.39 1.77 -1.63
N ALA A 52 -5.32 1.15 -1.14
CA ALA A 52 -4.01 1.78 -1.09
C ALA A 52 -3.26 1.49 -2.39
N ILE A 53 -2.70 2.54 -3.00
CA ILE A 53 -1.85 2.46 -4.19
C ILE A 53 -0.40 2.52 -3.73
N VAL A 54 0.34 1.44 -3.98
CA VAL A 54 1.77 1.37 -3.72
C VAL A 54 2.51 1.54 -5.03
N GLN A 55 3.12 2.70 -5.23
CA GLN A 55 4.03 2.95 -6.34
C GLN A 55 5.45 2.53 -5.96
N TYR A 56 6.22 2.07 -6.92
CA TYR A 56 7.61 1.68 -6.71
C TYR A 56 8.49 2.11 -7.90
N ILE A 57 9.74 2.42 -7.62
CA ILE A 57 10.77 2.72 -8.61
C ILE A 57 12.09 2.08 -8.16
N ASP A 58 12.90 1.65 -9.13
CA ASP A 58 14.29 1.29 -8.89
C ASP A 58 15.08 2.56 -8.56
N ILE A 59 15.99 2.48 -7.60
CA ILE A 59 16.89 3.59 -7.24
C ILE A 59 18.34 3.12 -7.23
N GLU A 60 19.25 4.07 -7.43
CA GLU A 60 20.69 3.84 -7.32
C GLU A 60 21.13 3.68 -5.85
N LYS A 61 22.35 3.15 -5.66
CA LYS A 61 22.89 2.84 -4.32
C LYS A 61 23.13 4.07 -3.44
N ASP A 62 23.23 5.26 -4.02
CA ASP A 62 23.54 6.48 -3.27
C ASP A 62 22.27 7.27 -2.89
N ALA A 63 21.12 6.90 -3.42
CA ALA A 63 19.85 7.55 -3.11
C ALA A 63 19.38 7.19 -1.69
N GLN A 64 19.34 8.20 -0.81
CA GLN A 64 18.89 8.08 0.58
C GLN A 64 17.45 8.55 0.79
N ASP A 65 16.89 9.33 -0.15
CA ASP A 65 15.55 9.90 -0.02
C ASP A 65 14.59 9.39 -1.10
N ALA A 66 13.65 8.54 -0.69
CA ALA A 66 12.57 8.06 -1.55
C ALA A 66 11.71 9.22 -2.09
N LYS A 67 11.43 10.26 -1.31
CA LYS A 67 10.58 11.38 -1.75
C LYS A 67 11.23 12.14 -2.90
N ALA A 68 12.53 12.42 -2.80
CA ALA A 68 13.29 13.07 -3.85
C ALA A 68 13.29 12.24 -5.15
N ALA A 69 13.47 10.92 -5.04
CA ALA A 69 13.43 10.02 -6.19
C ALA A 69 12.08 10.05 -6.92
N PHE A 70 10.96 10.03 -6.17
CA PHE A 70 9.62 10.15 -6.77
C PHE A 70 9.37 11.54 -7.38
N LYS A 71 9.88 12.62 -6.77
CA LYS A 71 9.75 13.97 -7.33
C LYS A 71 10.50 14.09 -8.67
N ALA A 72 11.68 13.49 -8.77
CA ALA A 72 12.45 13.44 -10.02
C ALA A 72 11.74 12.61 -11.10
N ALA A 73 11.21 11.43 -10.75
CA ALA A 73 10.47 10.58 -11.67
C ALA A 73 9.18 11.25 -12.20
N ASP A 74 8.44 11.93 -11.32
CA ASP A 74 7.25 12.71 -11.66
C ASP A 74 7.62 13.87 -12.62
N GLY A 75 8.71 14.60 -12.33
CA GLY A 75 9.21 15.69 -13.20
C GLY A 75 9.71 15.24 -14.56
N ALA A 76 10.23 14.01 -14.67
CA ALA A 76 10.64 13.40 -15.94
C ALA A 76 9.46 12.81 -16.73
N GLY A 77 8.22 12.85 -16.21
CA GLY A 77 7.05 12.25 -16.85
C GLY A 77 7.11 10.72 -16.94
N THR A 78 7.91 10.07 -16.09
CA THR A 78 8.10 8.61 -16.15
C THR A 78 6.83 7.90 -15.68
N LYS A 79 6.39 6.89 -16.44
CA LYS A 79 5.25 6.06 -16.02
C LYS A 79 5.66 5.14 -14.86
N ILE A 80 5.24 5.52 -13.65
CA ILE A 80 5.57 4.78 -12.43
C ILE A 80 4.65 3.55 -12.26
N PRO A 81 5.22 2.33 -12.14
CA PRO A 81 4.44 1.13 -11.89
C PRO A 81 3.83 1.15 -10.47
N HIS A 82 2.69 0.45 -10.30
CA HIS A 82 1.98 0.43 -9.03
C HIS A 82 1.26 -0.88 -8.76
N ILE A 83 1.10 -1.20 -7.48
CA ILE A 83 0.28 -2.30 -6.95
C ILE A 83 -0.89 -1.70 -6.18
N LYS A 84 -2.04 -2.38 -6.19
CA LYS A 84 -3.25 -1.98 -5.47
C LYS A 84 -3.49 -2.95 -4.32
N ILE A 85 -3.58 -2.44 -3.09
CA ILE A 85 -3.99 -3.20 -1.92
C ILE A 85 -5.44 -2.84 -1.64
N LYS A 86 -6.36 -3.80 -1.77
CA LYS A 86 -7.78 -3.61 -1.45
C LYS A 86 -7.94 -3.50 0.07
N LEU A 87 -8.57 -2.43 0.53
CA LEU A 87 -8.90 -2.19 1.94
C LEU A 87 -10.40 -2.38 2.11
N VAL A 88 -10.81 -3.17 3.10
CA VAL A 88 -12.23 -3.39 3.39
C VAL A 88 -12.44 -3.14 4.87
N ALA A 89 -13.18 -2.08 5.19
CA ALA A 89 -13.69 -1.83 6.51
C ALA A 89 -15.11 -2.40 6.57
N ALA A 90 -15.28 -3.56 7.20
CA ALA A 90 -16.58 -4.18 7.46
C ALA A 90 -16.90 -4.09 8.96
N ALA A 91 -18.18 -4.17 9.31
CA ALA A 91 -18.56 -4.45 10.69
C ALA A 91 -17.88 -5.76 11.10
N SER A 92 -17.44 -5.85 12.35
CA SER A 92 -16.97 -7.09 12.97
C SER A 92 -18.15 -8.06 13.17
N GLY A 93 -18.77 -8.49 12.07
CA GLY A 93 -19.64 -9.64 12.02
C GLY A 93 -18.80 -10.79 11.51
N GLY A 94 -18.67 -11.85 12.31
CA GLY A 94 -18.12 -13.12 11.85
C GLY A 94 -18.81 -13.60 10.56
N ARG A 95 -18.22 -14.63 9.94
CA ARG A 95 -18.75 -15.33 8.75
C ARG A 95 -20.27 -15.19 8.65
N LYS A 96 -20.77 -14.51 7.61
CA LYS A 96 -22.17 -14.60 7.23
C LYS A 96 -22.43 -16.05 6.84
N MET A 97 -22.92 -16.85 7.78
CA MET A 97 -23.51 -18.15 7.46
C MET A 97 -24.73 -17.84 6.58
N SER A 98 -24.67 -18.26 5.33
CA SER A 98 -25.83 -18.27 4.44
C SER A 98 -26.92 -19.09 5.12
N ARG A 99 -27.97 -18.40 5.59
CA ARG A 99 -29.19 -19.07 6.01
C ARG A 99 -29.92 -19.46 4.73
N GLU A 100 -29.64 -20.66 4.24
CA GLU A 100 -30.59 -21.36 3.37
C GLU A 100 -31.83 -21.62 4.22
N VAL A 101 -32.91 -20.92 3.93
CA VAL A 101 -34.23 -21.22 4.48
C VAL A 101 -34.70 -22.43 3.68
N LEU A 102 -34.69 -23.60 4.31
CA LEU A 102 -35.52 -24.72 3.87
C LEU A 102 -36.93 -24.39 4.32
N ASP A 103 -37.80 -24.07 3.37
CA ASP A 103 -39.24 -24.03 3.58
C ASP A 103 -39.72 -25.48 3.79
N GLU A 104 -40.40 -25.74 4.92
CA GLU A 104 -41.15 -26.97 5.19
C GLU A 104 -42.54 -26.93 4.55
#